data_AF-A0A399Z1A2-F1
#
_entry.id   AF-A0A399Z1A2-F1
#
_cell.length_a   1.000
_cell.length_b   1.000
_cell.length_c   1.000
_cell.angle_alpha   90.00
_cell.angle_beta   90.00
_cell.angle_gamma   90.00
#
_symmetry.space_group_name_H-M   'P 1'
#
loop_
_entity.id
_entity.type
_entity.pdbx_description
1 polymer ?
#
loop_
_entity_poly.entity_id
_entity_poly.type
_entity_poly.pdbx_seq_one_letter_code
_entity_poly.pdbx_strand_id
1 'polypeptide(L)' 'MTQLHLYISDELAERIQRQAQSANLSVSRYLADLVQREVAADWPSGYFEEVVGGWLGEPLERTGQGEFERRDLIENLQ' A
#
# COMPACT_ATOMS: atom_id res chain seq x y z
N MET A 1 15.27 -2.64 -15.84
CA MET A 1 14.29 -3.73 -15.77
C MET A 1 15.02 -4.98 -15.32
N THR A 2 14.50 -5.69 -14.32
CA THR A 2 15.08 -6.95 -13.84
C THR A 2 14.27 -8.10 -14.41
N GLN A 3 14.93 -9.09 -15.01
CA GLN A 3 14.27 -10.27 -15.56
C GLN A 3 14.35 -11.43 -14.58
N LEU A 4 13.23 -12.12 -14.39
CA LEU A 4 13.12 -13.29 -13.52
C LEU A 4 12.87 -14.55 -14.36
N HIS A 5 13.56 -15.64 -14.00
CA HIS A 5 13.30 -16.97 -14.53
C HIS A 5 12.71 -17.82 -13.41
N LEU A 6 11.55 -18.42 -13.68
CA LEU A 6 10.78 -19.18 -12.70
C LEU A 6 10.71 -20.64 -13.14
N TYR A 7 10.91 -21.55 -12.21
CA TYR A 7 10.69 -22.98 -12.41
C TYR A 7 9.36 -23.35 -11.76
N ILE A 8 8.38 -23.72 -12.57
CA ILE A 8 7.03 -24.10 -12.16
C ILE A 8 6.58 -25.33 -12.95
N SER A 9 5.57 -26.04 -12.45
CA SER A 9 4.97 -27.15 -13.20
C SER A 9 4.18 -26.65 -14.41
N ASP A 10 4.03 -27.51 -15.43
CA ASP A 10 3.24 -27.22 -16.62
C ASP A 10 1.78 -26.89 -16.26
N GLU A 11 1.19 -27.62 -15.31
CA GLU A 11 -0.16 -27.36 -14.81
C GLU A 11 -0.29 -25.94 -14.25
N LEU A 12 0.71 -25.48 -13.49
CA LEU A 12 0.69 -24.13 -12.92
C LEU A 12 0.88 -23.07 -14.01
N ALA A 13 1.74 -23.33 -14.99
CA ALA A 13 1.94 -22.45 -16.15
C ALA A 13 0.62 -22.29 -16.94
N GLU A 14 -0.09 -23.37 -17.21
CA GLU A 14 -1.40 -23.34 -17.89
C GLU A 14 -2.45 -22.57 -17.08
N ARG A 15 -2.47 -22.74 -15.75
CA ARG A 15 -3.38 -21.99 -14.87
C ARG A 15 -3.08 -20.49 -14.93
N ILE A 16 -1.82 -20.08 -14.86
CA ILE A 16 -1.40 -18.67 -14.97
C ILE A 16 -1.81 -18.10 -16.34
N GLN A 17 -1.60 -18.85 -17.42
CA GLN A 17 -1.94 -18.41 -18.76
C GLN A 17 -3.46 -18.19 -18.93
N ARG A 18 -4.28 -19.12 -18.42
CA ARG A 18 -5.75 -18.97 -18.42
C ARG A 18 -6.21 -17.76 -17.60
N GLN A 19 -5.62 -17.54 -16.43
CA GLN A 19 -5.96 -16.39 -15.58
C GLN A 19 -5.58 -15.07 -16.27
N ALA A 20 -4.37 -14.96 -16.82
CA ALA A 20 -3.93 -13.78 -17.56
C ALA A 20 -4.85 -13.48 -18.75
N GLN A 21 -5.25 -14.51 -19.52
CA GLN A 21 -6.18 -14.36 -20.64
C GLN A 21 -7.57 -13.89 -20.18
N SER A 22 -8.10 -14.43 -19.08
CA SER A 22 -9.39 -14.00 -18.53
C SER A 22 -9.37 -12.54 -18.04
N ALA A 23 -8.21 -12.04 -17.61
CA ALA A 23 -7.99 -10.65 -17.25
C ALA A 23 -7.65 -9.75 -18.45
N ASN A 24 -7.56 -10.31 -19.66
CA ASN A 24 -7.12 -9.62 -20.88
C ASN A 24 -5.72 -9.01 -20.76
N LEU A 25 -4.81 -9.70 -20.05
CA LEU A 25 -3.42 -9.31 -19.81
C LEU A 25 -2.44 -10.33 -20.41
N SER A 26 -1.21 -9.90 -20.70
CA SER A 26 -0.12 -10.85 -20.98
C SER A 26 0.33 -11.55 -19.70
N VAL A 27 0.92 -12.75 -19.83
CA VAL A 27 1.45 -13.50 -18.67
C VAL A 27 2.46 -12.67 -17.87
N SER A 28 3.37 -11.98 -18.55
CA SER A 28 4.37 -11.13 -17.88
C SER A 28 3.73 -9.98 -17.11
N ARG A 29 2.71 -9.32 -17.69
CA ARG A 29 1.97 -8.24 -17.02
C ARG A 29 1.21 -8.75 -15.81
N TYR A 30 0.49 -9.86 -15.99
CA TYR A 30 -0.27 -10.51 -14.92
C TYR A 30 0.62 -10.91 -13.74
N LEU A 31 1.77 -11.53 -14.01
CA LEU A 31 2.74 -11.90 -12.97
C LEU A 31 3.37 -10.69 -12.29
N ALA A 32 3.69 -9.63 -13.05
CA ALA A 32 4.20 -8.39 -12.46
C ALA A 32 3.17 -7.76 -11.52
N ASP A 33 1.91 -7.66 -11.93
CA ASP A 33 0.83 -7.11 -11.10
C ASP A 33 0.57 -8.00 -9.87
N LEU A 34 0.65 -9.33 -10.00
CA LEU A 34 0.52 -10.26 -8.88
C LEU A 34 1.65 -10.08 -7.86
N VAL A 35 2.91 -10.05 -8.33
CA VAL A 35 4.07 -9.83 -7.46
C VAL A 35 4.00 -8.46 -6.79
N GLN A 36 3.58 -7.41 -7.51
CA GLN A 36 3.39 -6.08 -6.94
C GLN A 36 2.36 -6.11 -5.80
N ARG A 37 1.21 -6.79 -5.99
CA ARG A 37 0.16 -6.88 -4.97
C ARG A 37 0.60 -7.63 -3.71
N GLU A 38 1.38 -8.70 -3.88
CA GLU A 38 1.75 -9.58 -2.77
C GLU A 38 3.03 -9.14 -2.04
N VAL A 39 3.96 -8.48 -2.75
CA VAL A 39 5.30 -8.14 -2.23
C VAL A 39 5.43 -6.66 -1.90
N ALA A 40 4.66 -5.77 -2.54
CA ALA A 40 4.69 -4.36 -2.16
C ALA A 40 4.01 -4.19 -0.81
N ALA A 41 4.81 -4.01 0.24
CA ALA A 41 4.36 -3.65 1.58
C ALA A 41 3.95 -2.17 1.70
N ASP A 42 4.00 -1.43 0.60
CA ASP A 42 3.70 0.00 0.55
C ASP A 42 2.30 0.24 -0.03
N TRP A 43 1.70 1.35 0.41
CA TRP A 43 0.45 1.84 -0.15
C TRP A 43 0.58 2.06 -1.67
N PRO A 44 -0.50 1.85 -2.45
CA PRO A 44 -0.49 2.19 -3.88
C PRO A 44 0.03 3.61 -4.11
N SER A 45 0.74 3.83 -5.21
CA SER A 45 1.15 5.18 -5.59
C SER A 45 -0.09 6.07 -5.72
N GLY A 46 -0.09 7.24 -5.08
CA GLY A 46 -1.24 8.14 -5.07
C GLY A 46 -2.29 7.82 -4.01
N TYR A 47 -2.09 6.81 -3.16
CA TYR A 47 -3.12 6.37 -2.20
C TYR A 47 -3.55 7.47 -1.23
N PHE A 48 -2.62 8.29 -0.72
CA PHE A 48 -2.95 9.37 0.22
C PHE A 48 -3.53 10.59 -0.49
N GLU A 49 -3.27 10.72 -1.79
CA GLU A 49 -3.72 11.80 -2.66
C GLU A 49 -5.13 11.55 -3.22
N GLU A 50 -5.48 10.29 -3.48
CA GLU A 50 -6.76 9.88 -4.09
C GLU A 50 -7.79 9.39 -3.06
N VAL A 51 -7.46 9.40 -1.76
CA VAL A 51 -8.37 8.93 -0.73
C VAL A 51 -9.57 9.87 -0.57
N VAL A 52 -10.78 9.31 -0.54
CA VAL A 52 -12.00 10.07 -0.28
C VAL A 52 -11.94 10.65 1.13
N GLY A 53 -11.97 11.97 1.26
CA GLY A 53 -11.77 12.68 2.53
C GLY A 53 -10.32 13.08 2.81
N GLY A 54 -9.41 12.87 1.87
CA GLY A 54 -8.05 13.40 1.91
C GLY A 54 -8.03 14.93 1.91
N TRP A 55 -7.03 15.51 2.54
CA TRP A 55 -6.84 16.97 2.55
C TRP A 55 -6.32 17.43 1.19
N LEU A 56 -7.10 18.26 0.48
CA LEU A 56 -6.79 18.78 -0.86
C LEU A 56 -6.16 20.19 -0.85
N GLY A 57 -5.88 20.74 0.34
CA GLY A 57 -5.32 22.08 0.50
C GLY A 57 -3.79 22.07 0.60
N GLU A 58 -3.22 23.23 0.94
CA GLU A 58 -1.78 23.38 1.22
C GLU A 58 -1.31 22.40 2.31
N PRO A 59 -0.03 21.98 2.28
CA PRO A 59 0.53 21.10 3.31
C PRO A 59 0.24 21.62 4.72
N LEU A 60 -0.32 20.75 5.57
CA LEU A 60 -0.58 21.11 6.95
C LEU A 60 0.73 21.30 7.70
N GLU A 61 1.04 22.52 8.10
CA GLU A 61 2.18 22.81 8.97
C GLU A 61 1.77 22.63 10.44
N ARG A 62 2.47 21.73 11.14
CA ARG A 62 2.34 21.63 12.59
C ARG A 62 3.06 22.81 13.24
N THR A 63 2.31 23.75 13.78
CA THR A 63 2.86 24.83 14.60
C THR A 63 3.53 24.27 15.87
N GLY A 64 4.44 25.05 16.48
CA GLY A 64 5.08 24.66 17.74
C GLY A 64 4.05 24.27 18.80
N GLN A 65 4.32 23.20 19.56
CA GLN A 65 3.34 22.60 20.49
C GLN A 65 3.03 23.45 21.74
N GLY A 66 3.64 24.63 21.88
CA GLY A 66 3.48 25.49 23.04
C GLY A 66 4.00 24.85 24.33
N GLU A 67 3.66 25.47 25.44
CA GLU A 67 3.96 24.96 26.78
C GLU A 67 2.96 23.89 27.20
N PHE A 68 3.40 22.95 28.03
CA PHE A 68 2.50 21.96 28.61
C PHE A 68 1.44 22.61 29.49
N GLU A 69 0.22 22.08 29.43
CA GLU A 69 -0.82 22.40 30.40
C GLU A 69 -0.35 22.00 31.80
N ARG A 70 -0.41 22.94 32.76
CA ARG A 70 -0.24 22.62 34.19
C ARG A 70 -1.58 22.19 34.74
N ARG A 71 -1.70 20.91 35.08
CA ARG A 71 -2.84 20.35 35.81
C ARG A 71 -2.49 20.24 37.29
N ASP A 72 -3.42 20.66 38.14
CA ASP A 72 -3.28 20.46 39.58
C ASP A 72 -3.26 18.96 39.91
N LEU A 73 -2.35 18.56 40.78
CA LEU A 73 -2.33 17.22 41.33
C LEU A 73 -3.52 17.08 42.29
N ILE A 74 -4.42 16.13 42.02
CA ILE A 74 -5.48 15.79 42.98
C ILE A 74 -4.83 14.92 44.05
N GLU A 75 -4.54 15.51 45.22
CA GLU A 75 -3.92 14.81 46.36
C GLU A 75 -4.88 13.85 47.11
N ASN A 76 -6.11 13.64 46.62
CA ASN A 76 -7.10 12.81 47.28
C ASN A 76 -7.77 11.84 46.29
N LEU A 77 -7.05 10.78 45.91
CA LEU A 77 -7.68 9.51 45.57
C LEU A 77 -7.57 8.62 46.81
N GLN A 78 -8.70 8.48 47.53
CA GLN A 78 -8.86 7.54 48.63
C GLN A 78 -8.63 6.09 48.20
#